data_AF-A0A4P5XNQ1-F1
#
_entry.id   AF-A0A4P5XNQ1-F1
#
_cell.length_a   1.000
_cell.length_b   1.000
_cell.length_c   1.000
_cell.angle_alpha   90.00
_cell.angle_beta   90.00
_cell.angle_gamma   90.00
#
_symmetry.space_group_name_H-M   'P 1'
#
loop_
_entity.id
_entity.type
_entity.pdbx_description
1 polymer ?
#
loop_
_entity_poly.entity_id
_entity_poly.type
_entity_poly.pdbx_seq_one_letter_code
_entity_poly.pdbx_strand_id
1 'polypeptide(L)' 'MTNDRATGTVDHLVESIVALNPGADREWLITFDAYDLNRYLQHLESALEPRAEATPWERLGDTPAIVSRTAA' A
#
# COMPACT_ATOMS: atom_id res chain seq x y z
N MET A 1 -7.02 6.92 35.25
CA MET A 1 -6.95 8.08 34.33
C MET A 1 -5.75 7.90 33.42
N THR A 2 -5.90 7.08 32.38
CA THR A 2 -4.92 6.87 31.31
C THR A 2 -5.73 6.38 30.11
N ASN A 3 -6.02 7.25 29.13
CA ASN A 3 -6.27 6.84 27.73
C ASN A 3 -6.49 7.99 26.73
N ASP A 4 -6.45 9.27 27.11
CA ASP A 4 -6.56 10.37 26.12
C ASP A 4 -5.39 10.45 25.12
N ARG A 5 -4.19 9.95 25.48
CA ARG A 5 -3.01 10.05 24.60
C ARG A 5 -3.04 9.05 23.44
N ALA A 6 -3.69 7.90 23.60
CA ALA A 6 -3.72 6.85 22.58
C ALA A 6 -4.74 7.16 21.47
N THR A 7 -5.90 7.72 21.83
CA THR A 7 -6.94 8.11 20.88
C THR A 7 -6.46 9.19 19.92
N GLY A 8 -5.72 10.18 20.42
CA GLY A 8 -5.14 11.23 19.57
C GLY A 8 -4.12 10.70 18.56
N THR A 9 -3.46 9.58 18.86
CA THR A 9 -2.56 8.90 17.91
C THR A 9 -3.35 8.13 16.85
N VAL A 10 -4.46 7.47 17.22
CA VAL A 10 -5.32 6.75 16.28
C VAL A 10 -5.97 7.71 15.28
N ASP A 11 -6.61 8.79 15.74
CA ASP A 11 -7.23 9.77 14.84
C ASP A 11 -6.24 10.34 13.84
N HIS A 12 -5.02 10.68 14.30
CA HIS A 12 -3.98 11.20 13.40
C HIS A 12 -3.55 10.20 12.32
N LEU A 13 -3.44 8.91 12.68
CA LEU A 13 -3.12 7.85 11.73
C LEU A 13 -4.24 7.66 10.71
N VAL A 14 -5.50 7.68 11.14
CA VAL A 14 -6.66 7.57 10.26
C VAL A 14 -6.72 8.72 9.27
N GLU A 15 -6.51 9.97 9.71
CA GLU A 15 -6.46 11.14 8.81
C GLU A 15 -5.35 10.99 7.76
N SER A 16 -4.17 10.52 8.18
CA SER A 16 -3.03 10.29 7.28
C SER A 16 -3.36 9.22 6.24
N ILE A 17 -4.00 8.12 6.66
CA ILE A 17 -4.44 7.04 5.76
C ILE A 17 -5.49 7.54 4.76
N VAL A 18 -6.49 8.29 5.20
CA VAL A 18 -7.55 8.83 4.32
C VAL A 18 -6.99 9.86 3.34
N ALA A 19 -5.99 10.65 3.76
CA ALA A 19 -5.31 11.58 2.87
C ALA A 19 -4.56 10.86 1.72
N LEU A 20 -3.96 9.70 2.01
CA LEU A 20 -3.28 8.87 0.98
C LEU A 20 -4.24 7.98 0.19
N ASN A 21 -5.32 7.50 0.81
CA ASN A 21 -6.33 6.65 0.20
C ASN A 21 -7.75 7.20 0.52
N PRO A 22 -8.24 8.17 -0.29
CA PRO A 22 -9.55 8.80 -0.06
C PRO A 22 -10.75 7.85 -0.13
N GLY A 23 -10.57 6.65 -0.68
CA GLY A 23 -11.59 5.60 -0.72
C GLY A 23 -11.67 4.75 0.55
N ALA A 24 -10.77 4.95 1.51
CA ALA A 24 -10.79 4.22 2.77
C ALA A 24 -11.90 4.74 3.69
N ASP A 25 -12.69 3.83 4.27
CA ASP A 25 -13.75 4.16 5.21
C ASP A 25 -13.17 4.51 6.59
N ARG A 26 -13.43 5.72 7.06
CA ARG A 26 -12.96 6.21 8.35
C ARG A 26 -13.53 5.43 9.54
N GLU A 27 -14.84 5.14 9.53
CA GLU A 27 -15.51 4.43 10.63
C GLU A 27 -15.00 2.99 10.74
N TRP A 28 -14.60 2.41 9.62
CA TRP A 28 -13.94 1.12 9.61
C TRP A 28 -12.50 1.20 10.17
N LEU A 29 -11.74 2.23 9.80
CA LEU A 29 -10.35 2.40 10.25
C LEU A 29 -10.21 2.62 11.77
N ILE A 30 -11.15 3.33 12.41
CA ILE A 30 -11.11 3.57 13.87
C ILE A 30 -11.31 2.29 14.70
N THR A 31 -11.70 1.17 14.08
CA THR A 31 -11.82 -0.13 14.76
C THR A 31 -10.47 -0.81 15.01
N PHE A 32 -9.41 -0.35 14.35
CA PHE A 32 -8.05 -0.88 14.46
C PHE A 32 -7.25 -0.12 15.52
N ASP A 33 -6.24 -0.80 16.07
CA ASP A 33 -5.31 -0.16 16.97
C ASP A 33 -4.26 0.68 16.23
N ALA A 34 -3.51 1.49 16.97
CA ALA A 34 -2.47 2.36 16.41
C ALA A 34 -1.34 1.57 15.72
N TYR A 35 -1.06 0.33 16.13
CA TYR A 35 0.00 -0.48 15.56
C TYR A 35 -0.39 -0.94 14.14
N ASP A 36 -1.59 -1.46 13.98
CA ASP A 36 -2.12 -1.91 12.69
C ASP A 36 -2.31 -0.74 11.71
N LEU A 37 -2.81 0.40 12.19
CA LEU A 37 -2.94 1.62 11.39
C LEU A 37 -1.58 2.15 10.92
N ASN A 38 -0.58 2.18 11.80
CA ASN A 38 0.77 2.59 11.44
C ASN A 38 1.42 1.65 10.42
N ARG A 39 1.19 0.33 10.56
CA ARG A 39 1.64 -0.66 9.58
C ARG A 39 0.98 -0.46 8.22
N TYR A 40 -0.32 -0.18 8.20
CA TYR A 40 -1.05 0.09 6.96
C TYR A 40 -0.57 1.38 6.29
N LEU A 41 -0.33 2.43 7.07
CA LEU A 41 0.22 3.69 6.57
C LEU A 41 1.59 3.50 5.90
N GLN A 42 2.52 2.75 6.51
CA GLN A 42 3.81 2.42 5.89
C GLN A 42 3.66 1.64 4.58
N HIS A 43 2.68 0.74 4.52
CA HIS A 43 2.38 0.02 3.28
C HIS A 43 1.89 0.97 2.17
N LEU A 44 1.01 1.93 2.49
CA LEU A 44 0.55 2.94 1.53
C LEU A 44 1.70 3.82 1.04
N GLU A 45 2.57 4.28 1.94
CA GLU A 45 3.74 5.11 1.59
C GLU A 45 4.71 4.38 0.66
N SER A 46 5.02 3.11 0.96
CA SER A 46 5.88 2.29 0.09
C SER A 46 5.25 1.94 -1.27
N ALA A 47 3.92 1.88 -1.34
CA ALA A 47 3.21 1.64 -2.61
C ALA A 47 3.10 2.91 -3.48
N LEU A 48 3.25 4.10 -2.88
CA LEU A 48 3.22 5.40 -3.56
C LEU A 48 4.57 5.83 -4.12
N GLU A 49 5.68 5.23 -3.67
CA GLU A 49 6.95 5.40 -4.38
C GLU A 49 6.76 4.96 -5.84
N PRO A 50 7.21 5.74 -6.85
CA PRO A 50 7.22 5.27 -8.21
C PRO A 50 8.00 3.96 -8.17
N ARG A 51 7.30 2.84 -8.46
CA ARG A 51 7.90 1.51 -8.56
C ARG A 51 9.19 1.70 -9.33
N ALA A 52 10.31 1.68 -8.61
CA ALA A 52 11.56 2.18 -9.15
C ALA A 52 11.74 1.52 -10.51
N GLU A 53 12.08 2.31 -11.54
CA GLU A 53 12.21 1.84 -12.93
C GLU A 53 13.11 0.59 -13.06
N ALA A 54 13.82 0.23 -11.98
CA ALA A 54 14.58 -0.99 -11.73
C ALA A 54 13.79 -2.26 -11.33
N THR A 55 12.46 -2.25 -11.20
CA THR A 55 11.65 -3.48 -10.98
C THR A 55 10.67 -3.75 -12.11
N PRO A 56 11.17 -4.23 -13.28
CA PRO A 56 10.31 -4.74 -14.34
C PRO A 56 9.33 -5.75 -13.78
N TRP A 57 8.11 -5.76 -14.32
CA TRP A 57 7.21 -6.89 -14.12
C TRP A 57 7.85 -8.12 -14.74
N GLU A 58 8.52 -8.95 -13.94
CA GLU A 58 8.95 -10.27 -14.39
C GLU A 58 7.70 -11.13 -14.50
N ARG A 59 7.16 -11.19 -15.72
CA ARG A 59 6.16 -12.18 -16.07
C ARG A 59 6.86 -13.52 -16.19
N LEU A 60 6.84 -14.29 -15.10
CA LEU A 60 7.32 -15.66 -15.09
C LEU A 60 6.40 -16.51 -15.99
N GLY A 61 6.75 -16.63 -17.28
CA GLY A 61 6.08 -17.55 -18.20
C GLY A 61 5.56 -16.99 -19.53
N ASP A 62 5.85 -15.74 -19.91
CA ASP A 62 5.52 -15.26 -21.27
C ASP A 62 6.47 -15.93 -22.29
N THR A 63 6.08 -17.12 -22.77
CA THR A 63 6.64 -17.70 -23.99
C THR A 63 6.28 -16.74 -25.13
N PRO A 64 7.25 -16.18 -25.89
CA PRO A 64 6.94 -15.22 -26.94
C PRO A 64 5.96 -15.85 -27.94
N ALA A 65 4.84 -15.17 -28.18
CA ALA A 65 3.78 -15.63 -29.08
C ALA A 65 4.23 -15.76 -30.55
N ILE A 66 5.41 -15.23 -30.91
CA ILE A 66 5.95 -15.26 -32.26
C ILE A 66 7.35 -15.87 -32.21
N VAL A 67 7.46 -17.10 -32.72
CA VAL A 67 8.74 -17.77 -33.01
C VAL A 67 8.95 -17.69 -34.52
N SER A 68 9.82 -16.79 -34.96
CA SER A 68 10.24 -16.74 -36.37
C SER A 68 11.26 -17.85 -36.62
N ARG A 69 10.90 -18.85 -37.43
CA ARG A 69 11.84 -19.86 -37.92
C ARG A 69 12.76 -19.21 -38.95
N THR A 70 14.05 -19.11 -38.65
CA THR A 70 15.05 -18.82 -39.69
C THR A 70 15.11 -20.06 -40.59
N ALA A 71 14.88 -19.89 -41.89
CA ALA A 71 15.20 -20.94 -42.86
C ALA A 71 16.72 -21.01 -42.98
N ALA A 72 17.26 -22.24 -42.97
CA ALA A 72 18.68 -22.53 -43.16
C ALA A 72 19.07 -22.43 -44.63
#